data_AF-A0A9E1HX71-F1
#
_entry.id   AF-A0A9E1HX71-F1
#
_cell.length_a   1.000
_cell.length_b   1.000
_cell.length_c   1.000
_cell.angle_alpha   90.00
_cell.angle_beta   90.00
_cell.angle_gamma   90.00
#
_symmetry.space_group_name_H-M   'P 1'
#
loop_
_entity.id
_entity.type
_entity.pdbx_description
1 polymer ?
#
loop_
_entity_poly.entity_id
_entity_poly.type
_entity_poly.pdbx_seq_one_letter_code
_entity_poly.pdbx_strand_id
1 'polypeptide(L)'
;MQNGFIGKTDDNEQLQKIQDREEHIEKICERLFLTTVNFKEDEVYNQILEYVHQYERFLYSTISNYIFRKVQEDAEFVIVNVNMERLYSYLNELQKNGKVDEEEYKLMNKVLLKIYDHVNLATRQFIVLKDTDEEFKKRLERHAAPYQEDISKKMSMQLLTMVSIFTALAFLMFGGISSLGSIFSNHTLPVLKVMIIGSVWGLCILNVVFVFLFCVGKMTGIDFASSKNSDVNIARKYPVVWWSDLIILAILAMSLWTYFVEENNLDFRFVNLCNQHPLRVMSFGYAIIFIVFAILILCMFKRKKK
;
A
#
# COMPACT_ATOMS: atom_id res chain seq x y z
N MET A 1 -33.19 40.65 34.15
CA MET A 1 -32.10 40.12 33.29
C MET A 1 -30.76 40.70 33.72
N GLN A 2 -30.31 40.32 34.91
CA GLN A 2 -28.96 40.60 35.43
C GLN A 2 -28.47 39.24 35.94
N ASN A 3 -27.30 38.81 35.46
CA ASN A 3 -26.44 37.70 35.94
C ASN A 3 -25.65 36.97 34.83
N GLY A 4 -25.61 37.49 33.60
CA GLY A 4 -24.88 36.82 32.50
C GLY A 4 -23.52 37.42 32.09
N PHE A 5 -23.13 38.59 32.62
CA PHE A 5 -22.00 39.36 32.05
C PHE A 5 -20.75 39.43 32.93
N ILE A 6 -20.79 38.93 34.16
CA ILE A 6 -19.69 39.07 35.13
C ILE A 6 -18.66 37.92 35.00
N GLY A 7 -19.04 36.76 34.47
CA GLY A 7 -18.16 35.58 34.39
C GLY A 7 -17.15 35.54 33.24
N LYS A 8 -17.40 36.22 32.10
CA LYS A 8 -16.52 36.12 30.91
C LYS A 8 -15.27 37.01 30.96
N THR A 9 -15.33 38.10 31.72
CA THR A 9 -14.21 39.05 31.87
C THR A 9 -13.16 38.55 32.85
N ASP A 10 -13.57 37.85 33.92
CA ASP A 10 -12.68 37.31 34.95
C ASP A 10 -11.86 36.12 34.41
N ASP A 11 -12.50 35.21 33.67
CA ASP A 11 -11.80 34.07 33.02
C ASP A 11 -10.71 34.54 32.04
N ASN A 12 -10.96 35.63 31.31
CA ASN A 12 -10.01 36.16 30.32
C ASN A 12 -8.84 36.91 30.99
N GLU A 13 -9.10 37.57 32.12
CA GLU A 13 -8.07 38.23 32.93
C GLU A 13 -7.16 37.22 33.64
N GLN A 14 -7.72 36.10 34.12
CA GLN A 14 -6.94 35.01 34.71
C GLN A 14 -6.09 34.29 33.66
N LEU A 15 -6.61 34.07 32.46
CA LEU A 15 -5.86 33.47 31.36
C LEU A 15 -4.68 34.36 30.92
N GLN A 16 -4.91 35.67 30.81
CA GLN A 16 -3.87 36.64 30.49
C GLN A 16 -2.77 36.65 31.56
N LYS A 17 -3.14 36.66 32.85
CA LYS A 17 -2.18 36.58 33.97
C LYS A 17 -1.35 35.29 33.93
N ILE A 18 -1.91 34.17 33.45
CA ILE A 18 -1.15 32.93 33.29
C ILE A 18 -0.16 33.04 32.13
N GLN A 19 -0.59 33.57 30.98
CA GLN A 19 0.29 33.77 29.81
C GLN A 19 1.46 34.71 30.12
N ASP A 20 1.20 35.83 30.78
CA ASP A 20 2.25 36.79 31.17
C ASP A 20 3.30 36.12 32.10
N ARG A 21 2.84 35.25 33.00
CA ARG A 21 3.71 34.46 33.89
C ARG A 21 4.52 33.42 33.14
N GLU A 22 3.92 32.77 32.14
CA GLU A 22 4.63 31.82 31.28
C GLU A 22 5.75 32.54 30.51
N GLU A 23 5.47 33.70 29.93
CA GLU A 23 6.45 34.49 29.17
C GLU A 23 7.63 34.93 30.07
N HIS A 24 7.36 35.37 31.30
CA HIS A 24 8.43 35.74 32.24
C HIS A 24 9.32 34.53 32.62
N ILE A 25 8.73 33.36 32.90
CA ILE A 25 9.50 32.15 33.19
C ILE A 25 10.29 31.70 31.96
N GLU A 26 9.71 31.80 30.76
CA GLU A 26 10.38 31.46 29.51
C GLU A 26 11.62 32.33 29.28
N LYS A 27 11.53 33.64 29.52
CA LYS A 27 12.69 34.56 29.46
C LYS A 27 13.78 34.20 30.48
N ILE A 28 13.39 33.83 31.70
CA ILE A 28 14.34 33.35 32.72
C ILE A 28 15.04 32.08 32.23
N CYS A 29 14.28 31.13 31.67
CA CYS A 29 14.85 29.91 31.09
C CYS A 29 15.79 30.22 29.92
N GLU A 30 15.40 31.08 28.99
CA GLU A 30 16.25 31.47 27.86
C GLU A 30 17.63 31.97 28.31
N ARG A 31 17.67 32.77 29.38
CA ARG A 31 18.92 33.28 29.93
C ARG A 31 19.70 32.23 30.72
N LEU A 32 19.01 31.39 31.50
CA LEU A 32 19.64 30.28 32.24
C LEU A 32 20.33 29.27 31.31
N PHE A 33 19.80 29.09 30.10
CA PHE A 33 20.35 28.18 29.09
C PHE A 33 21.31 28.87 28.10
N LEU A 34 21.65 30.16 28.29
CA LEU A 34 22.72 30.79 27.52
C LEU A 34 24.07 30.12 27.78
N THR A 35 24.96 30.16 26.79
CA THR A 35 26.34 29.70 26.98
C THR A 35 26.97 30.41 28.17
N THR A 36 27.78 29.69 28.95
CA THR A 36 28.38 30.19 30.18
C THR A 36 29.24 31.46 29.99
N VAL A 37 29.69 31.74 28.77
CA VAL A 37 30.40 33.00 28.42
C VAL A 37 29.46 34.20 28.33
N ASN A 38 28.24 33.98 27.84
CA ASN A 38 27.22 35.01 27.64
C ASN A 38 26.26 35.14 28.83
N PHE A 39 26.39 34.26 29.82
CA PHE A 39 25.62 34.27 31.05
C PHE A 39 26.04 35.44 31.94
N LYS A 40 25.07 36.25 32.36
CA LYS A 40 25.27 37.39 33.26
C LYS A 40 24.46 37.17 34.52
N GLU A 41 25.16 36.97 35.63
CA GLU A 41 24.59 36.59 36.92
C GLU A 41 23.65 37.67 37.47
N ASP A 42 24.03 38.95 37.32
CA ASP A 42 23.27 40.11 37.80
C ASP A 42 21.94 40.28 37.07
N GLU A 43 21.93 40.17 35.74
CA GLU A 43 20.71 40.30 34.94
C GLU A 43 19.71 39.19 35.28
N VAL A 44 20.18 37.94 35.40
CA VAL A 44 19.31 36.80 35.71
C VAL A 44 18.82 36.82 37.16
N TYR A 45 19.68 37.21 38.10
CA TYR A 45 19.30 37.40 39.50
C TYR A 45 18.14 38.40 39.63
N ASN A 46 18.29 39.58 39.01
CA ASN A 46 17.29 40.64 39.08
C ASN A 46 15.96 40.20 38.47
N GLN A 47 15.99 39.48 37.34
CA GLN A 47 14.76 38.96 36.74
C GLN A 47 14.05 37.91 37.60
N ILE A 48 14.80 37.05 38.28
CA ILE A 48 14.22 36.08 39.22
C ILE A 48 13.62 36.82 40.42
N LEU A 49 14.30 37.84 40.95
CA LEU A 49 13.80 38.65 42.07
C LEU A 49 12.52 39.39 41.70
N GLU A 50 12.48 40.05 40.55
CA GLU A 50 11.30 40.71 40.00
C GLU A 50 10.14 39.72 39.87
N TYR A 51 10.38 38.52 39.33
CA TYR A 51 9.36 37.49 39.21
C TYR A 51 8.79 37.06 40.56
N VAL A 52 9.65 36.83 41.56
CA VAL A 52 9.23 36.40 42.91
C VAL A 52 8.44 37.48 43.62
N HIS A 53 8.76 38.75 43.39
CA HIS A 53 8.03 39.89 43.97
C HIS A 53 6.67 40.08 43.28
N GLN A 54 6.58 39.79 41.99
CA GLN A 54 5.36 39.94 41.20
C GLN A 54 4.41 38.74 41.33
N TYR A 55 4.93 37.53 41.56
CA TYR A 55 4.17 36.28 41.53
C TYR A 55 4.53 35.34 42.67
N GLU A 56 3.52 34.81 43.36
CA GLU A 56 3.71 33.91 44.51
C GLU A 56 4.24 32.50 44.14
N ARG A 57 4.05 32.08 42.89
CA ARG A 57 4.31 30.69 42.45
C ARG A 57 5.04 30.61 41.12
N PHE A 58 6.11 29.81 41.08
CA PHE A 58 6.79 29.40 39.85
C PHE A 58 5.95 28.40 39.02
N LEU A 59 5.92 28.60 37.71
CA LEU A 59 5.28 27.69 36.75
C LEU A 59 6.28 26.63 36.27
N TYR A 60 6.38 25.54 37.01
CA TYR A 60 7.30 24.43 36.70
C TYR A 60 6.98 23.71 35.40
N SER A 61 5.71 23.73 34.97
CA SER A 61 5.29 23.22 33.66
C SER A 61 5.99 23.95 32.51
N THR A 62 6.15 25.27 32.63
CA THR A 62 6.83 26.10 31.63
C THR A 62 8.31 25.75 31.54
N ILE A 63 8.97 25.54 32.68
CA ILE A 63 10.37 25.08 32.74
C ILE A 63 10.52 23.71 32.06
N SER A 64 9.62 22.77 32.38
CA SER A 64 9.65 21.42 31.81
C SER A 64 9.43 21.44 30.29
N ASN A 65 8.46 22.23 29.82
CA ASN A 65 8.19 22.42 28.39
C ASN A 65 9.37 23.08 27.67
N TYR A 66 10.03 24.05 28.32
CA TYR A 66 11.22 24.68 27.77
C TYR A 66 12.33 23.64 27.55
N ILE A 67 12.61 22.83 28.57
CA ILE A 67 13.60 21.75 28.51
C ILE A 67 13.26 20.76 27.40
N PHE A 68 12.02 20.26 27.35
CA PHE A 68 11.62 19.24 26.38
C PHE A 68 11.67 19.74 24.93
N ARG A 69 11.57 21.05 24.72
CA ARG A 69 11.58 21.67 23.39
C ARG A 69 12.97 22.11 22.94
N LYS A 70 13.81 22.59 23.86
CA LYS A 70 15.08 23.23 23.54
C LYS A 70 16.29 22.33 23.81
N VAL A 71 16.24 21.51 24.85
CA VAL A 71 17.33 20.61 25.21
C VAL A 71 17.35 19.41 24.27
N GLN A 72 18.23 19.46 23.28
CA GLN A 72 18.44 18.35 22.34
C GLN A 72 19.61 17.46 22.74
N GLU A 73 20.61 18.06 23.38
CA GLU A 73 21.89 17.44 23.75
C GLU A 73 22.18 17.59 25.25
N ASP A 74 22.92 16.62 25.79
CA ASP A 74 23.33 16.59 27.21
C ASP A 74 24.22 17.79 27.59
N ALA A 75 24.87 18.42 26.62
CA ALA A 75 25.73 19.59 26.83
C ALA A 75 24.95 20.81 27.36
N GLU A 76 23.70 21.00 26.94
CA GLU A 76 22.86 22.12 27.39
C GLU A 76 22.47 21.97 28.88
N PHE A 77 22.36 20.73 29.36
CA PHE A 77 22.15 20.45 30.78
C PHE A 77 23.38 20.77 31.63
N VAL A 78 24.59 20.53 31.11
CA VAL A 78 25.82 20.92 31.81
C VAL A 78 25.88 22.45 31.94
N ILE A 79 25.52 23.18 30.87
CA ILE A 79 25.51 24.64 30.85
C ILE A 79 24.57 25.20 31.92
N VAL A 80 23.32 24.72 32.00
CA VAL A 80 22.36 25.25 32.98
C VAL A 80 22.79 24.98 34.42
N ASN A 81 23.40 23.82 34.71
CA ASN A 81 23.93 23.54 36.05
C ASN A 81 25.06 24.49 36.45
N VAL A 82 26.01 24.73 35.54
CA VAL A 82 27.11 25.67 35.78
C VAL A 82 26.58 27.10 35.99
N ASN A 83 25.60 27.52 35.19
CA ASN A 83 24.99 28.84 35.33
C ASN A 83 24.20 28.98 36.65
N MET A 84 23.54 27.92 37.11
CA MET A 84 22.89 27.88 38.42
C MET A 84 23.91 27.96 39.57
N GLU A 85 25.04 27.26 39.49
CA GLU A 85 26.13 27.37 40.48
C GLU A 85 26.71 28.79 40.54
N ARG A 86 26.82 29.45 39.40
CA ARG A 86 27.23 30.87 39.33
C ARG A 86 26.22 31.80 40.00
N LEU A 87 24.92 31.59 39.80
CA LEU A 87 23.88 32.35 40.51
C LEU A 87 23.95 32.17 42.03
N TYR A 88 24.18 30.94 42.50
CA TYR A 88 24.40 30.69 43.93
C TYR A 88 25.64 31.41 44.46
N SER A 89 26.73 31.38 43.70
CA SER A 89 27.97 32.06 44.06
C SER A 89 27.76 33.58 44.13
N TYR A 90 27.05 34.14 43.15
CA TYR A 90 26.69 35.56 43.10
C TYR A 90 25.82 35.98 44.29
N LEU A 91 24.78 35.22 44.63
CA LEU A 91 23.96 35.46 45.83
C LEU A 91 24.81 35.48 47.11
N ASN A 92 25.75 34.55 47.25
CA ASN A 92 26.65 34.50 48.40
C ASN A 92 27.59 35.72 48.47
N GLU A 93 28.05 36.22 47.33
CA GLU A 93 28.86 37.45 47.27
C GLU A 93 28.06 38.69 47.64
N LEU A 94 26.80 38.79 47.18
CA LEU A 94 25.91 39.89 47.56
C LEU A 94 25.67 39.93 49.07
N GLN A 95 25.46 38.78 49.70
CA GLN A 95 25.30 38.66 51.15
C GLN A 95 26.56 39.08 51.92
N LYS A 96 27.73 38.60 51.49
CA LYS A 96 29.02 38.96 52.12
C LYS A 96 29.30 40.46 52.03
N ASN A 97 28.90 41.08 50.93
CA ASN A 97 29.07 42.51 50.69
C ASN A 97 27.98 43.38 51.36
N GLY A 98 27.05 42.79 52.11
CA GLY A 98 25.96 43.49 52.79
C GLY A 98 24.97 44.17 51.85
N LYS A 99 24.89 43.74 50.58
CA LYS A 99 23.97 44.29 49.57
C LYS A 99 22.57 43.69 49.66
N VAL A 100 22.45 42.54 50.30
CA VAL A 100 21.22 41.77 50.49
C VAL A 100 21.09 41.51 51.98
N ASP A 101 19.87 41.64 52.52
CA ASP A 101 19.61 41.34 53.93
C ASP A 101 19.36 39.84 54.14
N GLU A 102 19.24 39.42 55.40
CA GLU A 102 19.07 38.00 55.72
C GLU A 102 17.73 37.42 55.24
N GLU A 103 16.69 38.25 55.08
CA GLU A 103 15.37 37.80 54.61
C GLU A 103 15.38 37.58 53.09
N GLU A 104 15.89 38.54 52.32
CA GLU A 104 16.02 38.44 50.87
C GLU A 104 16.98 37.29 50.49
N TYR A 105 18.08 37.11 51.22
CA TYR A 105 18.97 35.97 51.01
C TYR A 105 18.24 34.64 51.18
N LYS A 106 17.47 34.47 52.26
CA LYS A 106 16.69 33.24 52.51
C LYS A 106 15.65 33.00 51.43
N LEU A 107 14.97 34.06 50.99
CA LEU A 107 13.97 33.99 49.91
C LEU A 107 14.62 33.53 48.61
N MET A 108 15.67 34.22 48.17
CA MET A 108 16.34 33.94 46.90
C MET A 108 17.01 32.56 46.91
N ASN A 109 17.70 32.19 48.00
CA ASN A 109 18.31 30.88 48.14
C ASN A 109 17.27 29.75 47.99
N LYS A 110 16.08 29.93 48.59
CA LYS A 110 14.97 28.97 48.46
C LYS A 110 14.44 28.91 47.03
N VAL A 111 14.37 30.03 46.32
CA VAL A 111 13.89 30.11 44.94
C VAL A 111 14.89 29.45 43.98
N LEU A 112 16.18 29.78 44.09
CA LEU A 112 17.23 29.16 43.28
C LEU A 112 17.26 27.64 43.48
N LEU A 113 17.04 27.15 44.71
CA LEU A 113 16.97 25.72 45.00
C LEU A 113 15.79 25.04 44.34
N LYS A 114 14.62 25.68 44.34
CA LYS A 114 13.45 25.17 43.63
C LYS A 114 13.66 25.12 42.12
N ILE A 115 14.25 26.16 41.53
CA ILE A 115 14.55 26.20 40.09
C ILE A 115 15.53 25.07 39.75
N TYR A 116 16.62 24.96 40.51
CA TYR A 116 17.63 23.91 40.32
C TYR A 116 17.03 22.51 40.37
N ASP A 117 16.23 22.22 41.41
CA ASP A 117 15.59 20.92 41.58
C ASP A 117 14.63 20.61 40.42
N HIS A 118 13.81 21.57 40.01
CA HIS A 118 12.87 21.37 38.89
C HIS A 118 13.56 21.21 37.53
N VAL A 119 14.62 21.97 37.26
CA VAL A 119 15.42 21.80 36.04
C VAL A 119 16.03 20.40 35.98
N ASN A 120 16.60 19.93 37.10
CA ASN A 120 17.17 18.59 37.18
C ASN A 120 16.12 17.49 37.02
N LEU A 121 14.97 17.63 37.69
CA LEU A 121 13.87 16.67 37.59
C LEU A 121 13.35 16.58 36.16
N ALA A 122 13.04 17.72 35.53
CA ALA A 122 12.54 17.77 34.16
C ALA A 122 13.57 17.20 33.17
N THR A 123 14.84 17.54 33.31
CA THR A 123 15.90 16.97 32.46
C THR A 123 15.96 15.45 32.58
N ARG A 124 15.90 14.92 33.81
CA ARG A 124 15.91 13.46 34.01
C ARG A 124 14.69 12.78 33.40
N GLN A 125 13.51 13.41 33.50
CA GLN A 125 12.30 12.93 32.83
C GLN A 125 12.46 12.92 31.31
N PHE A 126 13.05 13.97 30.73
CA PHE A 126 13.31 14.06 29.29
C PHE A 126 14.25 12.95 28.80
N ILE A 127 15.38 12.73 29.48
CA ILE A 127 16.35 11.69 29.11
C ILE A 127 15.70 10.31 29.09
N VAL A 128 14.93 9.98 30.15
CA VAL A 128 14.23 8.69 30.23
C VAL A 128 13.21 8.52 29.09
N LEU A 129 12.46 9.57 28.76
CA LEU A 129 11.51 9.54 27.64
C LEU A 129 12.22 9.35 26.30
N LYS A 130 13.31 10.07 26.06
CA LYS A 130 14.14 9.97 24.85
C LYS A 130 14.71 8.56 24.66
N ASP A 131 15.24 7.95 25.72
CA ASP A 131 15.72 6.57 25.68
C ASP A 131 14.60 5.57 25.35
N THR A 132 13.39 5.82 25.85
CA THR A 132 12.21 4.98 25.59
C THR A 132 11.78 5.05 24.12
N ASP A 133 11.88 6.23 23.49
CA ASP A 133 11.53 6.45 22.08
C ASP A 133 12.51 5.72 21.13
N GLU A 134 13.81 5.73 21.42
CA GLU A 134 14.79 4.95 20.64
C GLU A 134 14.56 3.44 20.80
N GLU A 135 14.24 2.98 22.01
CA GLU A 135 13.88 1.58 22.23
C GLU A 135 12.58 1.19 21.52
N PHE A 136 11.61 2.12 21.47
CA PHE A 136 10.38 1.97 20.71
C PHE A 136 10.64 1.89 19.21
N LYS A 137 11.45 2.80 18.66
CA LYS A 137 11.87 2.80 17.25
C LYS A 137 12.57 1.48 16.89
N LYS A 138 13.49 1.02 17.72
CA LYS A 138 14.18 -0.27 17.52
C LYS A 138 13.25 -1.47 17.62
N ARG A 139 12.21 -1.41 18.45
CA ARG A 139 11.16 -2.44 18.49
C ARG A 139 10.31 -2.40 17.23
N LEU A 140 9.89 -1.20 16.80
CA LEU A 140 9.11 -1.01 15.59
C LEU A 140 9.85 -1.51 14.35
N GLU A 141 11.12 -1.12 14.17
CA GLU A 141 11.96 -1.59 13.05
C GLU A 141 12.11 -3.11 13.03
N ARG A 142 12.39 -3.73 14.19
CA ARG A 142 12.48 -5.20 14.30
C ARG A 142 11.21 -5.92 13.87
N HIS A 143 10.04 -5.33 14.14
CA HIS A 143 8.77 -5.94 13.77
C HIS A 143 8.36 -5.57 12.35
N ALA A 144 8.61 -4.35 11.89
CA ALA A 144 8.16 -3.85 10.59
C ALA A 144 9.06 -4.30 9.42
N ALA A 145 10.37 -4.38 9.61
CA ALA A 145 11.32 -4.79 8.57
C ALA A 145 10.98 -6.14 7.91
N PRO A 146 10.69 -7.24 8.64
CA PRO A 146 10.34 -8.51 8.00
C PRO A 146 9.04 -8.43 7.19
N TYR A 147 8.06 -7.61 7.61
CA TYR A 147 6.84 -7.40 6.83
C TYR A 147 7.10 -6.59 5.56
N GLN A 148 7.97 -5.57 5.62
CA GLN A 148 8.36 -4.80 4.43
C GLN A 148 9.08 -5.69 3.41
N GLU A 149 10.01 -6.53 3.86
CA GLU A 149 10.73 -7.46 3.00
C GLU A 149 9.78 -8.52 2.39
N ASP A 150 8.88 -9.10 3.19
CA ASP A 150 7.90 -10.08 2.72
C ASP A 150 6.92 -9.46 1.70
N ILE A 151 6.43 -8.24 1.95
CA ILE A 151 5.57 -7.50 1.01
C ILE A 151 6.33 -7.23 -0.29
N SER A 152 7.57 -6.73 -0.20
CA SER A 152 8.40 -6.44 -1.39
C SER A 152 8.63 -7.71 -2.21
N LYS A 153 9.02 -8.82 -1.56
CA LYS A 153 9.24 -10.11 -2.20
C LYS A 153 7.97 -10.65 -2.87
N LYS A 154 6.82 -10.56 -2.21
CA LYS A 154 5.52 -10.95 -2.77
C LYS A 154 5.16 -10.11 -3.99
N MET A 155 5.36 -8.80 -3.92
CA MET A 155 5.12 -7.90 -5.06
C MET A 155 6.02 -8.22 -6.25
N SER A 156 7.33 -8.45 -6.02
CA SER A 156 8.25 -8.85 -7.08
C SER A 156 7.86 -10.18 -7.72
N MET A 157 7.43 -11.17 -6.91
CA MET A 157 6.97 -12.47 -7.42
C MET A 157 5.69 -12.34 -8.25
N GLN A 158 4.72 -11.52 -7.80
CA GLN A 158 3.49 -11.26 -8.55
C GLN A 158 3.78 -10.56 -9.87
N LEU A 159 4.66 -9.56 -9.86
CA LEU A 159 5.06 -8.84 -11.08
C LEU A 159 5.77 -9.77 -12.06
N LEU A 160 6.71 -10.59 -11.58
CA LEU A 160 7.38 -11.60 -12.42
C LEU A 160 6.38 -12.58 -13.03
N THR A 161 5.40 -13.03 -12.24
CA THR A 161 4.35 -13.95 -12.69
C THR A 161 3.49 -13.28 -13.77
N MET A 162 3.04 -12.04 -13.55
CA MET A 162 2.24 -11.28 -14.51
C MET A 162 2.99 -11.06 -15.84
N VAL A 163 4.26 -10.65 -15.77
CA VAL A 163 5.11 -10.45 -16.95
C VAL A 163 5.27 -11.77 -17.71
N SER A 164 5.54 -12.87 -17.01
CA SER A 164 5.72 -14.18 -17.64
C SER A 164 4.45 -14.65 -18.37
N ILE A 165 3.27 -14.45 -17.78
CA ILE A 165 1.98 -14.76 -18.40
C ILE A 165 1.79 -13.91 -19.67
N PHE A 166 2.02 -12.61 -19.55
CA PHE A 166 1.85 -11.68 -20.67
C PHE A 166 2.80 -11.98 -21.83
N THR A 167 4.08 -12.22 -21.54
CA THR A 167 5.09 -12.56 -22.56
C THR A 167 4.75 -13.85 -23.29
N ALA A 168 4.36 -14.90 -22.57
CA ALA A 168 4.01 -16.16 -23.20
C ALA A 168 2.70 -16.07 -24.02
N LEU A 169 1.69 -15.33 -23.54
CA LEU A 169 0.49 -15.05 -24.33
C LEU A 169 0.79 -14.24 -25.59
N ALA A 170 1.67 -13.24 -25.50
CA ALA A 170 2.08 -12.43 -26.64
C ALA A 170 2.83 -13.27 -27.69
N PHE A 171 3.79 -14.10 -27.27
CA PHE A 171 4.50 -15.00 -28.19
C PHE A 171 3.59 -16.03 -28.84
N LEU A 172 2.66 -16.59 -28.08
CA LEU A 172 1.68 -17.52 -28.64
C LEU A 172 0.77 -16.82 -29.63
N MET A 173 0.25 -15.63 -29.31
CA MET A 173 -0.66 -14.89 -30.19
C MET A 173 0.04 -14.44 -31.48
N PHE A 174 1.21 -13.80 -31.38
CA PHE A 174 1.96 -13.32 -32.55
C PHE A 174 2.53 -14.46 -33.37
N GLY A 175 3.08 -15.49 -32.72
CA GLY A 175 3.52 -16.71 -33.40
C GLY A 175 2.37 -17.44 -34.09
N GLY A 176 1.20 -17.46 -33.43
CA GLY A 176 -0.04 -17.98 -33.98
C GLY A 176 -0.46 -17.26 -35.26
N ILE A 177 -0.62 -15.94 -35.19
CA ILE A 177 -1.03 -15.12 -36.34
C ILE A 177 -0.02 -15.22 -37.48
N SER A 178 1.29 -15.19 -37.18
CA SER A 178 2.36 -15.31 -38.19
C SER A 178 2.34 -16.68 -38.90
N SER A 179 2.18 -17.76 -38.14
CA SER A 179 2.09 -19.12 -38.70
C SER A 179 0.83 -19.29 -39.55
N LEU A 180 -0.32 -18.77 -39.10
CA LEU A 180 -1.56 -18.77 -39.88
C LEU A 180 -1.42 -17.94 -41.16
N GLY A 181 -0.82 -16.76 -41.09
CA GLY A 181 -0.53 -15.91 -42.24
C GLY A 181 0.33 -16.61 -43.30
N SER A 182 1.33 -17.38 -42.86
CA SER A 182 2.19 -18.17 -43.76
C SER A 182 1.44 -19.32 -44.45
N ILE A 183 0.43 -19.90 -43.80
CA ILE A 183 -0.44 -20.92 -44.39
C ILE A 183 -1.32 -20.28 -45.48
N PHE A 184 -1.87 -19.09 -45.23
CA PHE A 184 -2.72 -18.37 -46.18
C PHE A 184 -1.94 -17.73 -47.35
N SER A 185 -0.66 -17.40 -47.18
CA SER A 185 0.17 -16.80 -48.24
C SER A 185 0.61 -17.80 -49.32
N ASN A 186 0.37 -19.10 -49.13
CA ASN A 186 0.63 -20.12 -50.15
C ASN A 186 -0.48 -20.11 -51.22
N HIS A 187 -0.38 -19.17 -52.16
CA HIS A 187 -1.35 -18.96 -53.25
C HIS A 187 -1.53 -20.15 -54.21
N THR A 188 -0.70 -21.19 -54.12
CA THR A 188 -0.77 -22.39 -54.94
C THR A 188 -1.75 -23.44 -54.41
N LEU A 189 -2.23 -23.29 -53.17
CA LEU A 189 -3.17 -24.22 -52.56
C LEU A 189 -4.62 -23.76 -52.79
N PRO A 190 -5.52 -24.65 -53.27
CA PRO A 190 -6.95 -24.39 -53.29
C PRO A 190 -7.44 -23.96 -51.91
N VAL A 191 -8.35 -22.98 -51.86
CA VAL A 191 -8.92 -22.41 -50.61
C VAL A 191 -9.40 -23.50 -49.66
N LEU A 192 -9.96 -24.58 -50.23
CA LEU A 192 -10.52 -25.70 -49.51
C LEU A 192 -9.45 -26.54 -48.76
N LYS A 193 -8.26 -26.73 -49.37
CA LYS A 193 -7.10 -27.35 -48.71
C LYS A 193 -6.52 -26.46 -47.61
N VAL A 194 -6.49 -25.14 -47.84
CA VAL A 194 -6.04 -24.16 -46.84
C VAL A 194 -6.97 -24.14 -45.62
N MET A 195 -8.30 -24.24 -45.82
CA MET A 195 -9.28 -24.31 -44.75
C MET A 195 -9.12 -25.56 -43.88
N ILE A 196 -8.81 -26.72 -44.48
CA ILE A 196 -8.54 -27.97 -43.75
C ILE A 196 -7.28 -27.83 -42.90
N ILE A 197 -6.17 -27.38 -43.50
CA ILE A 197 -4.89 -27.19 -42.81
C ILE A 197 -5.03 -26.15 -41.68
N GLY A 198 -5.70 -25.04 -41.95
CA GLY A 198 -5.98 -23.99 -40.97
C GLY A 198 -6.85 -24.46 -39.80
N SER A 199 -7.82 -25.35 -40.04
CA SER A 199 -8.66 -25.93 -38.99
C SER A 199 -7.89 -26.91 -38.10
N VAL A 200 -7.04 -27.76 -38.67
CA VAL A 200 -6.15 -28.66 -37.89
C VAL A 200 -5.16 -27.85 -37.06
N TRP A 201 -4.57 -26.81 -37.64
CA TRP A 201 -3.66 -25.90 -36.95
C TRP A 201 -4.37 -25.11 -35.84
N GLY A 202 -5.59 -24.61 -36.11
CA GLY A 202 -6.43 -23.90 -35.14
C GLY A 202 -6.80 -24.76 -33.92
N LEU A 203 -7.07 -26.04 -34.13
CA LEU A 203 -7.31 -26.99 -33.06
C LEU A 203 -6.06 -27.22 -32.20
N CYS A 204 -4.89 -27.29 -32.83
CA CYS A 204 -3.61 -27.44 -32.13
C CYS A 204 -3.31 -26.20 -31.26
N ILE A 205 -3.38 -24.99 -31.83
CA ILE A 205 -3.06 -23.77 -31.09
C ILE A 205 -4.03 -23.53 -29.93
N LEU A 206 -5.33 -23.82 -30.10
CA LEU A 206 -6.34 -23.65 -29.04
C LEU A 206 -6.05 -24.58 -27.84
N ASN A 207 -5.67 -25.83 -28.10
CA ASN A 207 -5.29 -26.77 -27.06
C ASN A 207 -3.99 -26.37 -26.34
N VAL A 208 -3.00 -25.85 -27.07
CA VAL A 208 -1.77 -25.32 -26.46
C VAL A 208 -2.06 -24.11 -25.58
N VAL A 209 -2.92 -23.19 -26.01
CA VAL A 209 -3.39 -22.06 -25.18
C VAL A 209 -4.07 -22.55 -23.93
N PHE A 210 -4.93 -23.57 -24.04
CA PHE A 210 -5.64 -24.11 -22.90
C PHE A 210 -4.69 -24.73 -21.86
N VAL A 211 -3.72 -25.55 -22.29
CA VAL A 211 -2.69 -26.10 -21.41
C VAL A 211 -1.89 -24.97 -20.75
N PHE A 212 -1.52 -23.94 -21.52
CA PHE A 212 -0.81 -22.79 -21.00
C PHE A 212 -1.61 -22.04 -19.91
N LEU A 213 -2.87 -21.70 -20.17
CA LEU A 213 -3.75 -21.05 -19.19
C LEU A 213 -4.00 -21.93 -17.95
N PHE A 214 -4.06 -23.24 -18.12
CA PHE A 214 -4.17 -24.20 -17.01
C PHE A 214 -2.91 -24.17 -16.12
N CYS A 215 -1.72 -24.17 -16.72
CA CYS A 215 -0.46 -24.03 -15.99
C CYS A 215 -0.39 -22.68 -15.25
N VAL A 216 -0.82 -21.60 -15.89
CA VAL A 216 -0.92 -20.27 -15.28
C VAL A 216 -1.88 -20.25 -14.10
N GLY A 217 -3.04 -20.89 -14.21
CA GLY A 217 -4.01 -20.99 -13.10
C GLY A 217 -3.44 -21.73 -11.91
N LYS A 218 -2.68 -22.82 -12.15
CA LYS A 218 -1.93 -23.53 -11.13
C LYS A 218 -0.84 -22.71 -10.46
N MET A 219 -0.14 -21.85 -11.20
CA MET A 219 0.91 -20.98 -10.65
C MET A 219 0.35 -19.79 -9.86
N THR A 220 -0.79 -19.24 -10.29
CA THR A 220 -1.42 -18.06 -9.65
C THR A 220 -2.38 -18.43 -8.53
N GLY A 221 -2.75 -19.71 -8.38
CA GLY A 221 -3.77 -20.16 -7.43
C GLY A 221 -5.18 -19.71 -7.80
N ILE A 222 -5.37 -19.18 -9.02
CA ILE A 222 -6.66 -18.75 -9.55
C ILE A 222 -7.28 -19.93 -10.29
N ASP A 223 -8.38 -20.46 -9.76
CA ASP A 223 -9.16 -21.50 -10.42
C ASP A 223 -10.01 -20.90 -11.54
N PHE A 224 -9.60 -21.12 -12.80
CA PHE A 224 -10.39 -20.78 -14.00
C PHE A 224 -11.56 -21.75 -14.26
N ALA A 225 -11.88 -22.63 -13.30
CA ALA A 225 -12.95 -23.60 -13.42
C ALA A 225 -14.32 -22.96 -13.15
N SER A 226 -15.29 -23.16 -14.05
CA SER A 226 -16.64 -22.62 -13.89
C SER A 226 -17.45 -23.28 -12.74
N SER A 227 -16.93 -24.36 -12.14
CA SER A 227 -17.57 -25.13 -11.06
C SER A 227 -16.50 -25.66 -10.10
N LYS A 228 -16.70 -25.46 -8.79
CA LYS A 228 -15.84 -25.97 -7.70
C LYS A 228 -16.14 -27.41 -7.27
N ASN A 229 -17.22 -28.02 -7.78
CA ASN A 229 -17.56 -29.39 -7.42
C ASN A 229 -16.60 -30.39 -8.09
N SER A 230 -16.12 -31.37 -7.33
CA SER A 230 -15.14 -32.39 -7.75
C SER A 230 -15.69 -33.37 -8.79
N ASP A 231 -17.00 -33.50 -8.90
CA ASP A 231 -17.68 -34.55 -9.69
C ASP A 231 -18.21 -34.04 -11.03
N VAL A 232 -17.50 -33.11 -11.65
CA VAL A 232 -17.94 -32.50 -12.91
C VAL A 232 -16.92 -32.73 -14.01
N ASN A 233 -17.36 -33.37 -15.11
CA ASN A 233 -16.54 -33.66 -16.30
C ASN A 233 -15.77 -32.42 -16.79
N ILE A 234 -14.57 -32.64 -17.34
CA ILE A 234 -13.68 -31.60 -17.90
C ILE A 234 -14.42 -30.66 -18.87
N ALA A 235 -15.35 -31.19 -19.68
CA ALA A 235 -16.17 -30.41 -20.62
C ALA A 235 -17.11 -29.38 -19.97
N ARG A 236 -17.53 -29.59 -18.72
CA ARG A 236 -18.30 -28.62 -17.92
C ARG A 236 -17.42 -27.72 -17.09
N LYS A 237 -16.21 -28.18 -16.76
CA LYS A 237 -15.21 -27.40 -16.04
C LYS A 237 -14.66 -26.26 -16.91
N TYR A 238 -14.48 -26.53 -18.21
CA TYR A 238 -13.99 -25.58 -19.22
C TYR A 238 -14.93 -25.52 -20.44
N PRO A 239 -16.14 -24.98 -20.29
CA PRO A 239 -17.15 -24.99 -21.34
C PRO A 239 -16.69 -24.26 -22.60
N VAL A 240 -15.97 -23.14 -22.46
CA VAL A 240 -15.52 -22.32 -23.60
C VAL A 240 -14.60 -23.11 -24.53
N VAL A 241 -13.59 -23.79 -24.00
CA VAL A 241 -12.62 -24.56 -24.79
C VAL A 241 -13.32 -25.68 -25.55
N TRP A 242 -14.20 -26.41 -24.86
CA TRP A 242 -14.94 -27.52 -25.47
C TRP A 242 -15.88 -27.06 -26.60
N TRP A 243 -16.59 -25.95 -26.41
CA TRP A 243 -17.43 -25.38 -27.46
C TRP A 243 -16.61 -24.87 -28.65
N SER A 244 -15.46 -24.25 -28.41
CA SER A 244 -14.57 -23.80 -29.48
C SER A 244 -13.98 -24.96 -30.28
N ASP A 245 -13.51 -26.03 -29.63
CA ASP A 245 -13.02 -27.24 -30.32
C ASP A 245 -14.12 -27.90 -31.16
N LEU A 246 -15.35 -27.95 -30.65
CA LEU A 246 -16.50 -28.49 -31.36
C LEU A 246 -16.83 -27.68 -32.61
N ILE A 247 -16.79 -26.35 -32.52
CA ILE A 247 -17.01 -25.46 -33.67
C ILE A 247 -15.93 -25.68 -34.73
N ILE A 248 -14.65 -25.74 -34.34
CA ILE A 248 -13.54 -25.97 -35.29
C ILE A 248 -13.67 -27.35 -35.94
N LEU A 249 -14.02 -28.40 -35.18
CA LEU A 249 -14.26 -29.73 -35.71
C LEU A 249 -15.44 -29.77 -36.69
N ALA A 250 -16.51 -29.00 -36.43
CA ALA A 250 -17.64 -28.89 -37.35
C ALA A 250 -17.23 -28.22 -38.67
N ILE A 251 -16.45 -27.13 -38.61
CA ILE A 251 -15.89 -26.47 -39.80
C ILE A 251 -14.99 -27.43 -40.57
N LEU A 252 -14.11 -28.16 -39.88
CA LEU A 252 -13.23 -29.17 -40.48
C LEU A 252 -14.02 -30.27 -41.19
N ALA A 253 -15.07 -30.81 -40.54
CA ALA A 253 -15.92 -31.83 -41.12
C ALA A 253 -16.68 -31.33 -42.37
N MET A 254 -17.18 -30.09 -42.34
CA MET A 254 -17.81 -29.46 -43.50
C MET A 254 -16.80 -29.27 -44.63
N SER A 255 -15.59 -28.78 -44.34
CA SER A 255 -14.53 -28.62 -45.35
C SER A 255 -14.06 -29.96 -45.95
N LEU A 256 -13.95 -31.01 -45.15
CA LEU A 256 -13.62 -32.36 -45.65
C LEU A 256 -14.73 -32.94 -46.52
N TRP A 257 -16.00 -32.71 -46.15
CA TRP A 257 -17.14 -33.13 -46.96
C TRP A 257 -17.14 -32.42 -48.32
N THR A 258 -16.96 -31.10 -48.34
CA THR A 258 -16.90 -30.35 -49.60
C THR A 258 -15.69 -30.77 -50.45
N TYR A 259 -14.55 -31.07 -49.83
CA TYR A 259 -13.37 -31.60 -50.54
C TYR A 259 -13.64 -32.96 -51.19
N PHE A 260 -14.32 -33.85 -50.48
CA PHE A 260 -14.68 -35.18 -50.97
C PHE A 260 -15.65 -35.13 -52.16
N VAL A 261 -16.58 -34.16 -52.17
CA VAL A 261 -17.52 -33.96 -53.29
C VAL A 261 -16.79 -33.49 -54.55
N GLU A 262 -15.84 -32.56 -54.40
CA GLU A 262 -15.02 -31.99 -55.48
C GLU A 262 -14.09 -33.06 -56.09
N GLU A 263 -13.38 -33.84 -55.27
CA GLU A 263 -12.40 -34.85 -55.74
C GLU A 263 -13.07 -36.04 -56.47
N ASN A 264 -14.27 -36.46 -56.07
CA ASN A 264 -14.98 -37.57 -56.70
C ASN A 264 -15.72 -37.19 -58.00
N ASN A 265 -15.59 -35.93 -58.48
CA ASN A 265 -16.33 -35.41 -59.64
C ASN A 265 -17.85 -35.70 -59.56
N LEU A 266 -18.39 -35.79 -58.34
CA LEU A 266 -19.83 -35.91 -58.13
C LEU A 266 -20.55 -34.64 -58.54
N ASP A 267 -19.81 -33.54 -58.76
CA ASP A 267 -20.30 -32.25 -59.22
C ASP A 267 -21.22 -32.37 -60.43
N PHE A 268 -20.96 -33.17 -61.47
CA PHE A 268 -21.90 -33.20 -62.60
C PHE A 268 -23.27 -33.83 -62.25
N ARG A 269 -23.29 -34.88 -61.43
CA ARG A 269 -24.53 -35.54 -60.96
C ARG A 269 -25.23 -34.74 -59.86
N PHE A 270 -24.45 -34.09 -58.99
CA PHE A 270 -24.93 -33.27 -57.88
C PHE A 270 -25.41 -31.91 -58.37
N VAL A 271 -24.75 -31.29 -59.35
CA VAL A 271 -25.19 -30.06 -60.04
C VAL A 271 -26.46 -30.33 -60.85
N ASN A 272 -26.61 -31.47 -61.52
CA ASN A 272 -27.87 -31.82 -62.18
C ASN A 272 -29.02 -32.02 -61.17
N LEU A 273 -28.74 -32.61 -60.00
CA LEU A 273 -29.72 -32.75 -58.90
C LEU A 273 -30.05 -31.40 -58.22
N CYS A 274 -29.05 -30.53 -58.03
CA CYS A 274 -29.20 -29.16 -57.54
C CYS A 274 -30.00 -28.27 -58.50
N ASN A 275 -29.78 -28.41 -59.81
CA ASN A 275 -30.51 -27.66 -60.83
C ASN A 275 -31.96 -28.14 -60.96
N GLN A 276 -32.24 -29.44 -60.73
CA GLN A 276 -33.61 -29.96 -60.75
C GLN A 276 -34.40 -29.59 -59.48
N HIS A 277 -33.78 -29.55 -58.29
CA HIS A 277 -34.47 -29.20 -57.03
C HIS A 277 -33.59 -28.42 -56.03
N PRO A 278 -33.31 -27.12 -56.28
CA PRO A 278 -32.37 -26.34 -55.47
C PRO A 278 -32.81 -26.19 -54.00
N LEU A 279 -34.12 -26.05 -53.75
CA LEU A 279 -34.69 -25.94 -52.41
C LEU A 279 -34.51 -27.20 -51.55
N ARG A 280 -34.53 -28.39 -52.17
CA ARG A 280 -34.43 -29.66 -51.43
C ARG A 280 -33.00 -29.96 -50.99
N VAL A 281 -32.02 -29.65 -51.83
CA VAL A 281 -30.60 -29.85 -51.49
C VAL A 281 -30.17 -28.89 -50.38
N MET A 282 -30.60 -27.63 -50.44
CA MET A 282 -30.33 -26.65 -49.38
C MET A 282 -30.98 -27.07 -48.05
N SER A 283 -32.25 -27.52 -48.07
CA SER A 283 -32.94 -28.00 -46.87
C SER A 283 -32.29 -29.26 -46.28
N PHE A 284 -31.78 -30.16 -47.12
CA PHE A 284 -31.06 -31.36 -46.68
C PHE A 284 -29.71 -31.01 -46.01
N GLY A 285 -28.99 -30.03 -46.54
CA GLY A 285 -27.76 -29.52 -45.93
C GLY A 285 -28.00 -28.92 -44.53
N TYR A 286 -29.03 -28.07 -44.39
CA TYR A 286 -29.41 -27.53 -43.09
C TYR A 286 -29.91 -28.61 -42.12
N ALA A 287 -30.64 -29.63 -42.62
CA ALA A 287 -31.10 -30.74 -41.82
C ALA A 287 -29.93 -31.58 -41.27
N ILE A 288 -28.89 -31.83 -42.06
CA ILE A 288 -27.70 -32.56 -41.61
C ILE A 288 -26.96 -31.76 -40.53
N ILE A 289 -26.74 -30.46 -40.75
CA ILE A 289 -26.08 -29.60 -39.75
C ILE A 289 -26.90 -29.57 -38.45
N PHE A 290 -28.22 -29.41 -38.56
CA PHE A 290 -29.12 -29.43 -37.41
C PHE A 290 -29.13 -30.78 -36.69
N ILE A 291 -29.10 -31.90 -37.42
CA ILE A 291 -29.03 -33.25 -36.85
C ILE A 291 -27.70 -33.47 -36.13
N VAL A 292 -26.58 -33.02 -36.70
CA VAL A 292 -25.27 -33.09 -36.04
C VAL A 292 -25.27 -32.27 -34.75
N PHE A 293 -25.78 -31.04 -34.78
CA PHE A 293 -25.94 -30.22 -33.58
C PHE A 293 -26.89 -30.83 -32.55
N ALA A 294 -28.03 -31.39 -32.99
CA ALA A 294 -29.02 -32.02 -32.11
C ALA A 294 -28.49 -33.31 -31.47
N ILE A 295 -27.74 -34.13 -32.23
CA ILE A 295 -27.08 -35.32 -31.71
C ILE A 295 -26.00 -34.93 -30.70
N LEU A 296 -25.22 -33.87 -30.95
CA LEU A 296 -24.20 -33.38 -30.02
C LEU A 296 -24.82 -32.86 -28.72
N ILE A 297 -25.91 -32.09 -28.80
CA ILE A 297 -26.70 -31.63 -27.64
C ILE A 297 -27.26 -32.83 -26.87
N LEU A 298 -27.87 -33.81 -27.56
CA LEU A 298 -28.42 -35.01 -26.94
C LEU A 298 -27.33 -35.88 -26.30
N CYS A 299 -26.14 -35.97 -26.89
CA CYS A 299 -25.00 -36.71 -26.34
C CYS A 299 -24.50 -36.06 -25.04
N MET A 300 -24.50 -34.73 -24.97
CA MET A 300 -24.22 -33.99 -23.73
C MET A 300 -25.27 -34.21 -22.63
N PHE A 301 -26.55 -34.31 -22.97
CA PHE A 301 -27.63 -34.54 -22.00
C PHE A 301 -27.79 -36.02 -21.60
N LYS A 302 -27.48 -36.99 -22.48
CA LYS A 302 -27.59 -38.43 -22.18
C LYS A 302 -26.50 -38.97 -21.26
N ARG A 303 -25.33 -38.34 -21.16
CA ARG A 303 -24.28 -38.70 -20.18
C ARG A 303 -24.58 -38.24 -18.74
N LYS A 304 -25.87 -38.08 -18.41
CA LYS A 304 -26.39 -37.67 -17.08
C LYS A 304 -27.05 -38.83 -16.31
N LYS A 305 -26.83 -40.08 -16.69
CA LYS A 305 -27.25 -41.26 -15.91
C LYS A 305 -26.11 -42.29 -15.78
N LYS A 306 -25.12 -41.96 -14.96
CA LYS A 306 -24.57 -42.85 -13.94
C LYS A 306 -23.69 -42.04 -13.01
#